data_AF-A0A9P7FIL1-F1
#
_entry.id   AF-A0A9P7FIL1-F1
#
_cell.length_a   1.000
_cell.length_b   1.000
_cell.length_c   1.000
_cell.angle_alpha   90.00
_cell.angle_beta   90.00
_cell.angle_gamma   90.00
#
_symmetry.space_group_name_H-M   'P 1'
#
loop_
_entity.id
_entity.type
_entity.pdbx_description
1 polymer ?
#
loop_
_entity_poly.entity_id
_entity_poly.type
_entity_poly.pdbx_seq_one_letter_code
_entity_poly.pdbx_strand_id
1 'polypeptide(L)'
;MQLRSSEIQKPGKGDLIRAYTLQHAESGLGNDYFKRKNVIRVRLEGEQFLLQAADVPSVVEWIEALHAGTNIALDLDHRVMPKGPMFPRRRRRRNRRPADENTQAGNGVAIPAVVL
;
A
#
# COMPACT_ATOMS: atom_id res chain seq x y z
N MET A 1 -11.08 9.26 40.38
CA MET A 1 -12.51 9.07 40.71
C MET A 1 -13.05 7.97 39.81
N GLN A 2 -13.25 6.76 40.34
CA GLN A 2 -13.94 5.68 39.62
C GLN A 2 -15.44 5.98 39.59
N LEU A 3 -15.97 6.27 38.40
CA LEU A 3 -17.40 6.34 38.15
C LEU A 3 -18.02 4.96 38.45
N ARG A 4 -19.05 4.93 39.31
CA ARG A 4 -19.75 3.70 39.68
C ARG A 4 -20.51 3.20 38.46
N SER A 5 -20.39 1.91 38.15
CA SER A 5 -20.94 1.27 36.95
C SER A 5 -22.48 1.34 36.79
N SER A 6 -23.19 1.94 37.74
CA SER A 6 -24.66 2.03 37.80
C SER A 6 -25.27 3.22 37.06
N GLU A 7 -24.49 4.18 36.57
CA GLU A 7 -25.01 5.39 35.87
C GLU A 7 -24.78 5.39 34.35
N ILE A 8 -24.28 4.29 33.77
CA ILE A 8 -24.13 4.19 32.32
C ILE A 8 -25.53 4.00 31.72
N GLN A 9 -26.13 5.09 31.26
CA GLN A 9 -27.35 5.09 30.46
C GLN A 9 -27.16 4.12 29.28
N LYS A 10 -27.96 3.05 29.24
CA LYS A 10 -27.93 2.11 28.12
C LYS A 10 -28.46 2.85 26.89
N PRO A 11 -27.67 2.96 25.81
CA PRO A 11 -28.13 3.61 24.58
C PRO A 11 -29.39 2.89 24.08
N GLY A 12 -30.37 3.69 23.64
CA GLY A 12 -31.59 3.19 23.01
C GLY A 12 -31.29 2.53 21.66
N LYS A 13 -32.27 1.83 21.10
CA LYS A 13 -32.13 1.22 19.78
C LYS A 13 -32.00 2.32 18.71
N GLY A 14 -30.79 2.55 18.22
CA GLY A 14 -30.48 3.57 17.22
C GLY A 14 -29.69 4.77 17.75
N ASP A 15 -29.39 4.83 19.06
CA ASP A 15 -28.52 5.89 19.58
C ASP A 15 -27.10 5.71 19.05
N LEU A 16 -26.51 6.81 18.59
CA LEU A 16 -25.09 6.86 18.23
C LEU A 16 -24.26 6.75 19.51
N ILE A 17 -23.60 5.61 19.68
CA ILE A 17 -22.76 5.34 20.85
C ILE A 17 -21.45 6.13 20.76
N ARG A 18 -20.83 6.14 19.59
CA ARG A 18 -19.58 6.85 19.32
C ARG A 18 -19.37 7.07 17.83
N ALA A 19 -18.70 8.16 17.51
CA ALA A 19 -18.14 8.44 16.20
C ALA A 19 -16.62 8.49 16.32
N TYR A 20 -15.92 7.94 15.33
CA TYR A 20 -14.46 7.94 15.24
C TYR A 20 -14.04 8.51 13.90
N THR A 21 -12.90 9.20 13.87
CA THR A 21 -12.23 9.53 12.61
C THR A 21 -11.54 8.31 12.00
N LEU A 22 -11.47 8.28 10.67
CA LEU A 22 -10.67 7.30 9.92
C LEU A 22 -9.24 7.79 9.65
N GLN A 23 -8.84 8.96 10.16
CA GLN A 23 -7.46 9.43 10.03
C GLN A 23 -6.49 8.45 10.69
N HIS A 24 -5.48 8.02 9.93
CA HIS A 24 -4.51 7.01 10.37
C HIS A 24 -5.14 5.69 10.86
N ALA A 25 -6.37 5.39 10.41
CA ALA A 25 -7.02 4.14 10.74
C ALA A 25 -6.37 2.96 10.03
N GLU A 26 -6.27 1.85 10.75
CA GLU A 26 -5.74 0.59 10.21
C GLU A 26 -6.84 -0.48 10.27
N SER A 27 -7.11 -1.12 9.13
CA SER A 27 -8.07 -2.22 9.02
C SER A 27 -7.40 -3.45 8.43
N GLY A 28 -7.65 -4.62 9.01
CA GLY A 28 -7.07 -5.88 8.53
C GLY A 28 -7.83 -7.11 9.01
N LEU A 29 -7.40 -8.29 8.56
CA LEU A 29 -8.02 -9.55 8.97
C LEU A 29 -7.68 -9.88 10.43
N GLY A 30 -8.68 -10.20 11.25
CA GLY A 30 -8.53 -10.57 12.65
C GLY A 30 -8.08 -12.03 12.82
N ASN A 31 -6.86 -12.35 12.37
CA ASN A 31 -6.35 -13.73 12.32
C ASN A 31 -6.02 -14.32 13.70
N ASP A 32 -6.05 -13.53 14.77
CA ASP A 32 -5.89 -13.98 16.15
C ASP A 32 -7.21 -14.50 16.75
N TYR A 33 -8.35 -14.25 16.10
CA TYR A 33 -9.66 -14.52 16.66
C TYR A 33 -10.30 -15.75 16.00
N PHE A 34 -10.13 -16.90 16.65
CA PHE A 34 -10.60 -18.18 16.12
C PHE A 34 -12.03 -18.55 16.55
N LYS A 35 -12.65 -17.79 17.47
CA LYS A 35 -13.99 -18.10 18.00
C LYS A 35 -15.11 -17.82 17.00
N ARG A 36 -14.91 -16.89 16.07
CA ARG A 36 -15.87 -16.56 15.01
C ARG A 36 -15.12 -16.41 13.71
N LYS A 37 -15.77 -16.82 12.62
CA LYS A 37 -15.23 -16.62 11.26
C LYS A 37 -15.48 -15.18 10.82
N ASN A 38 -14.73 -14.75 9.81
CA ASN A 38 -14.98 -13.50 9.08
C ASN A 38 -14.86 -12.26 9.98
N VAL A 39 -13.83 -12.23 10.82
CA VAL A 39 -13.57 -11.13 11.74
C VAL A 39 -12.53 -10.18 11.16
N ILE A 40 -12.85 -8.90 11.22
CA ILE A 40 -12.01 -7.77 10.81
C ILE A 40 -11.53 -7.09 12.08
N ARG A 41 -10.23 -6.80 12.16
CA ARG A 41 -9.68 -5.92 13.19
C ARG A 41 -9.58 -4.51 12.64
N VAL A 42 -10.10 -3.56 13.40
CA VAL A 42 -10.03 -2.13 13.06
C VAL A 42 -9.40 -1.38 14.22
N ARG A 43 -8.38 -0.58 13.94
CA ARG A 43 -7.71 0.30 14.90
C ARG A 43 -8.01 1.74 14.51
N LEU A 44 -8.71 2.46 15.39
CA LEU A 44 -9.17 3.84 15.20
C LEU A 44 -8.80 4.65 16.44
N GLU A 45 -8.21 5.84 16.28
CA GLU A 45 -7.92 6.75 17.39
C GLU A 45 -7.13 6.11 18.57
N GLY A 46 -6.35 5.06 18.29
CA GLY A 46 -5.61 4.28 19.29
C GLY A 46 -6.38 3.12 19.93
N GLU A 47 -7.71 3.08 19.78
CA GLU A 47 -8.58 1.97 20.20
C GLU A 47 -8.59 0.82 19.18
N GLN A 48 -8.89 -0.41 19.62
CA GLN A 48 -8.96 -1.58 18.76
C GLN A 48 -10.32 -2.27 18.89
N PHE A 49 -10.92 -2.60 17.75
CA PHE A 49 -12.22 -3.25 17.64
C PHE A 49 -12.14 -4.50 16.79
N LEU A 50 -13.02 -5.45 17.09
CA LEU A 50 -13.28 -6.62 16.25
C LEU A 50 -14.70 -6.50 15.68
N LEU A 51 -14.80 -6.55 14.36
CA LEU A 51 -16.06 -6.51 13.64
C LEU A 51 -16.27 -7.86 12.95
N GLN A 52 -17.47 -8.43 13.08
CA GLN A 52 -17.83 -9.66 12.38
C GLN A 52 -18.63 -9.31 11.12
N ALA A 53 -18.13 -9.73 9.96
CA ALA A 53 -18.86 -9.65 8.71
C ALA A 53 -19.78 -10.87 8.51
N ALA A 54 -20.75 -10.74 7.60
CA ALA A 54 -21.71 -11.81 7.30
C ALA A 54 -21.09 -12.97 6.51
N ASP A 55 -20.32 -12.66 5.46
CA ASP A 55 -19.70 -13.61 4.54
C ASP A 55 -18.28 -13.18 4.12
N VAL A 56 -17.59 -14.01 3.35
CA VAL A 56 -16.17 -13.76 2.98
C VAL A 56 -16.04 -12.59 2.00
N PRO A 57 -16.90 -12.46 0.97
CA PRO A 57 -16.93 -11.26 0.13
C PRO A 57 -17.14 -9.97 0.93
N SER A 58 -18.07 -9.96 1.90
CA SER A 58 -18.26 -8.78 2.76
C SER A 58 -16.99 -8.40 3.51
N VAL A 59 -16.17 -9.37 3.95
CA VAL A 59 -14.90 -9.04 4.62
C VAL A 59 -14.01 -8.19 3.71
N VAL A 60 -13.89 -8.57 2.45
CA VAL A 60 -13.08 -7.83 1.47
C VAL A 60 -13.68 -6.46 1.23
N GLU A 61 -14.99 -6.38 0.97
CA GLU A 61 -15.71 -5.12 0.74
C GLU A 61 -15.55 -4.14 1.90
N TRP A 62 -15.72 -4.60 3.15
CA TRP A 62 -15.54 -3.77 4.34
C TRP A 62 -14.10 -3.28 4.50
N ILE A 63 -13.11 -4.13 4.26
CA ILE A 63 -11.69 -3.74 4.34
C ILE A 63 -11.36 -2.71 3.25
N GLU A 64 -11.82 -2.93 2.01
CA GLU A 64 -11.61 -2.00 0.91
C GLU A 64 -12.29 -0.65 1.15
N ALA A 65 -13.53 -0.67 1.65
CA ALA A 65 -14.27 0.54 1.99
C ALA A 65 -13.60 1.35 3.11
N LEU A 66 -13.16 0.67 4.18
CA LEU A 66 -12.42 1.32 5.28
C LEU A 66 -11.10 1.90 4.78
N HIS A 67 -10.35 1.16 3.98
CA HIS A 67 -9.07 1.61 3.44
C HIS A 67 -9.24 2.80 2.47
N ALA A 68 -10.27 2.77 1.63
CA ALA A 68 -10.65 3.91 0.78
C ALA A 68 -11.01 5.14 1.65
N GLY A 69 -11.77 4.94 2.73
CA GLY A 69 -12.08 5.95 3.73
C GLY A 69 -10.85 6.56 4.38
N THR A 70 -9.89 5.73 4.83
CA THR A 70 -8.62 6.18 5.42
C THR A 70 -7.84 7.06 4.44
N ASN A 71 -7.79 6.70 3.15
CA ASN A 71 -7.07 7.46 2.13
C ASN A 71 -7.64 8.86 1.89
N ILE A 72 -8.94 9.06 2.11
CA ILE A 72 -9.62 10.35 1.96
C ILE A 72 -9.85 11.09 3.28
N ALA A 73 -9.53 10.50 4.43
CA ALA A 73 -9.79 11.10 5.74
C ALA A 73 -8.75 12.16 6.14
N LEU A 74 -7.52 12.07 5.64
CA LEU A 74 -6.48 13.07 5.82
C LEU A 74 -6.77 14.34 5.03
N ASP A 75 -6.28 15.49 5.47
CA ASP A 75 -6.38 16.73 4.71
C ASP A 75 -5.64 16.63 3.37
N LEU A 76 -6.10 17.38 2.36
CA LEU A 76 -5.54 17.33 1.00
C LEU A 76 -4.03 17.55 0.96
N ASP A 77 -3.52 18.46 1.78
CA ASP A 77 -2.10 18.82 1.82
C ASP A 77 -1.21 17.72 2.42
N HIS A 78 -1.80 16.83 3.23
CA HIS A 78 -1.09 15.71 3.86
C HIS A 78 -1.20 14.41 3.06
N ARG A 79 -2.03 14.36 2.01
CA ARG A 79 -2.18 13.16 1.18
C ARG A 79 -0.98 13.00 0.25
N VAL A 80 -0.43 11.79 0.21
CA VAL A 80 0.61 11.45 -0.76
C VAL A 80 0.00 11.42 -2.15
N MET A 81 0.56 12.22 -3.08
CA MET A 81 0.18 12.18 -4.49
C MET A 81 0.35 10.75 -5.04
N PRO A 82 -0.68 10.18 -5.69
CA PRO A 82 -0.57 8.89 -6.35
C PRO A 82 0.58 8.92 -7.37
N LYS A 83 1.47 7.93 -7.31
CA LYS A 83 2.51 7.79 -8.34
C LYS A 83 1.83 7.29 -9.62
N GLY A 84 1.81 8.14 -10.65
CA GLY A 84 1.34 7.73 -11.96
C GLY A 84 2.12 6.52 -12.50
N PRO A 85 1.55 5.77 -13.45
CA PRO A 85 2.24 4.64 -14.06
C PRO A 85 3.58 5.09 -14.64
N MET A 86 4.65 4.38 -14.26
CA MET A 86 5.99 4.62 -14.78
C MET A 86 6.06 4.10 -16.22
N PHE A 87 5.91 5.00 -17.19
CA PHE A 87 6.11 4.63 -18.58
C PHE A 87 7.61 4.43 -18.87
N PRO A 88 8.00 3.31 -19.49
CA PRO A 88 9.38 3.09 -19.91
C PRO A 88 9.86 4.24 -20.81
N ARG A 89 10.94 4.91 -20.42
CA ARG A 89 11.52 5.98 -21.24
C ARG A 89 12.17 5.37 -22.48
N ARG A 90 11.65 5.68 -23.68
CA ARG A 90 12.20 5.20 -24.96
C ARG A 90 13.68 5.63 -25.09
N ARG A 91 14.61 4.68 -24.93
CA ARG A 91 16.04 4.91 -25.14
C ARG A 91 16.29 5.09 -26.64
N ARG A 92 16.73 6.28 -27.07
CA ARG A 92 17.16 6.53 -28.45
C ARG A 92 18.36 5.61 -28.72
N ARG A 93 18.16 4.55 -29.52
CA ARG A 93 19.27 3.74 -30.03
C ARG A 93 20.16 4.68 -30.85
N ARG A 94 21.34 5.00 -30.32
CA ARG A 94 22.37 5.70 -31.08
C ARG A 94 22.81 4.68 -32.13
N ASN A 95 22.46 4.89 -33.40
CA ASN A 95 22.99 4.08 -34.49
C ASN A 95 24.51 4.08 -34.34
N ARG A 96 25.09 2.91 -34.02
CA ARG A 96 26.51 2.70 -34.25
C ARG A 96 26.70 2.89 -35.74
N ARG A 97 27.47 3.91 -36.13
CA ARG A 97 27.95 4.04 -37.50
C ARG A 97 28.72 2.73 -37.80
N PRO A 98 28.45 2.03 -38.91
CA PRO A 98 29.36 0.99 -39.36
C PRO A 98 30.73 1.66 -39.57
N ALA A 99 31.77 1.04 -39.04
CA ALA A 99 33.14 1.46 -39.31
C ALA A 99 33.38 1.27 -40.81
N ASP A 100 33.81 2.33 -41.48
CA ASP A 100 34.13 2.32 -42.90
C ASP A 100 35.17 1.22 -43.18
N GLU A 101 34.77 0.22 -43.98
CA GLU A 101 35.71 -0.64 -44.69
C GLU A 101 36.51 0.21 -45.68
N ASN A 102 37.81 -0.09 -45.75
CA ASN A 102 38.73 0.21 -46.85
C ASN A 102 39.63 1.46 -46.68
N THR A 103 40.81 1.27 -46.07
CA THR A 103 42.05 1.88 -46.56
C THR A 103 43.19 0.88 -46.37
N GLN A 104 43.75 0.47 -47.51
CA GLN A 104 44.85 -0.48 -47.64
C GLN A 104 46.21 0.11 -47.24
N ALA A 105 47.13 -0.80 -46.91
CA ALA A 105 48.59 -0.74 -47.04
C ALA A 105 49.41 0.08 -46.01
N GLY A 106 50.28 -0.61 -45.28
CA GLY A 106 51.39 0.01 -44.55
C GLY A 106 52.04 -0.89 -43.49
N ASN A 107 53.17 -1.51 -43.86
CA ASN A 107 54.17 -2.23 -43.05
C ASN A 107 54.20 -1.98 -41.53
N GLY A 108 54.36 -3.06 -40.75
CA GLY A 108 54.78 -2.98 -39.35
C GLY A 108 54.80 -4.31 -38.60
N VAL A 109 55.92 -5.03 -38.72
CA VAL A 109 56.47 -6.14 -37.89
C VAL A 109 55.58 -6.66 -36.74
N ALA A 110 55.17 -7.93 -36.87
CA ALA A 110 54.52 -8.69 -35.80
C ALA A 110 55.54 -9.18 -34.77
N ILE A 111 55.32 -8.87 -33.49
CA ILE A 111 55.97 -9.52 -32.34
C ILE A 111 54.88 -10.33 -31.62
N PRO A 112 55.02 -11.66 -31.41
CA PRO A 112 54.04 -12.41 -30.66
C PRO A 112 54.24 -12.22 -29.16
N ALA A 113 53.19 -11.78 -28.46
CA ALA A 113 53.11 -11.79 -27.01
C ALA A 113 52.80 -13.20 -26.51
N VAL A 114 53.71 -13.78 -25.74
CA VAL A 114 53.52 -15.02 -24.96
C VAL A 114 52.66 -14.70 -23.74
N VAL A 115 51.62 -15.50 -23.53
CA VAL A 115 50.73 -15.45 -22.36
C VAL A 115 51.33 -16.31 -21.23
N LEU A 116 51.44 -15.74 -20.03
CA LEU A 116 51.52 -16.46 -18.75
C LEU A 116 50.18 -16.34 -18.03
#